data_AF-X0SZY8-F1
#
_entry.id   AF-X0SZY8-F1
#
_cell.length_a   1.000
_cell.length_b   1.000
_cell.length_c   1.000
_cell.angle_alpha   90.00
_cell.angle_beta   90.00
_cell.angle_gamma   90.00
#
_symmetry.space_group_name_H-M   'P 1'
#
loop_
_entity.id
_entity.type
_entity.pdbx_description
1 polymer ?
#
loop_
_entity_poly.entity_id
_entity_poly.type
_entity_poly.pdbx_seq_one_letter_code
_entity_poly.pdbx_strand_id
1 'polypeptide(L)'
;PNEPNAVVFNYYLKEDAGSPVKMTISDPDGEILGRLEGQTGAGINRVFWNMRRQRSGEQAQSRRRSGPLVNPGDYIVSMEVNGKTLSQKFRITERKGWPIW
;
A
#
# COMPACT_ATOMS: atom_id res chain seq x y z
N PRO A 1 -13.14 18.41 -1.90
CA PRO A 1 -12.43 17.35 -2.66
C PRO A 1 -12.60 15.99 -1.99
N ASN A 2 -13.16 15.02 -2.69
CA ASN A 2 -13.14 13.61 -2.28
C ASN A 2 -11.69 13.14 -2.54
N GLU A 3 -10.92 12.94 -1.48
CA GLU A 3 -9.67 12.21 -1.59
C GLU A 3 -10.01 10.74 -1.81
N PRO A 4 -9.31 10.03 -2.71
CA PRO A 4 -9.51 8.60 -2.89
C PRO A 4 -9.45 7.89 -1.55
N ASN A 5 -10.30 6.89 -1.32
CA ASN A 5 -10.23 6.00 -0.15
C ASN A 5 -9.00 5.06 -0.22
N ALA A 6 -7.83 5.60 -0.59
CA ALA A 6 -6.58 4.87 -0.75
C ALA A 6 -5.36 5.78 -0.54
N VAL A 7 -4.29 5.19 0.00
CA VAL A 7 -2.95 5.77 -0.03
C VAL A 7 -2.33 5.46 -1.38
N VAL A 8 -1.74 6.48 -2.03
CA VAL A 8 -1.09 6.34 -3.34
C VAL A 8 0.43 6.36 -3.15
N PHE A 9 1.07 5.25 -3.49
CA PHE A 9 2.54 5.13 -3.52
C PHE A 9 3.03 5.39 -4.94
N ASN A 10 3.78 6.48 -5.13
CA ASN A 10 4.41 6.81 -6.40
C ASN A 10 5.88 6.38 -6.36
N TYR A 11 6.36 5.77 -7.44
CA TYR A 11 7.78 5.42 -7.58
C TYR A 11 8.21 5.56 -9.04
N TYR A 12 9.51 5.76 -9.24
CA TYR A 12 10.13 5.90 -10.54
C TYR A 12 11.11 4.76 -10.77
N LEU A 13 11.00 4.10 -11.92
CA LEU A 13 11.96 3.11 -12.39
C LEU A 13 12.72 3.70 -13.58
N LYS A 14 14.05 3.78 -13.49
CA LYS A 14 14.88 4.31 -14.58
C LYS A 14 14.86 3.42 -15.82
N GLU A 15 14.71 2.12 -15.60
CA GLU A 15 14.65 1.06 -16.59
C GLU A 15 13.65 0.00 -16.10
N ASP A 16 13.29 -0.96 -16.95
CA ASP A 16 12.40 -2.04 -16.56
C ASP A 16 13.02 -2.85 -15.39
N ALA A 17 12.24 -3.06 -14.34
CA ALA A 17 12.62 -3.92 -13.24
C ALA A 17 12.58 -5.38 -13.73
N GLY A 18 13.74 -6.03 -13.75
CA GLY A 18 13.87 -7.47 -14.05
C GLY A 18 13.32 -8.39 -12.94
N SER A 19 12.76 -7.80 -11.88
CA SER A 19 12.15 -8.52 -10.76
C SER A 19 10.85 -7.84 -10.32
N PRO A 20 9.92 -8.57 -9.69
CA PRO A 20 8.68 -8.00 -9.20
C PRO A 20 8.93 -6.87 -8.19
N VAL A 21 8.27 -5.73 -8.37
CA VAL A 21 8.22 -4.66 -7.36
C VAL A 21 7.25 -5.09 -6.27
N LYS A 22 7.75 -5.36 -5.06
CA LYS A 22 6.92 -5.77 -3.93
C LYS A 22 6.85 -4.66 -2.90
N MET A 23 5.65 -4.34 -2.44
CA MET A 23 5.44 -3.38 -1.36
C MET A 23 4.81 -4.09 -0.17
N THR A 24 5.40 -3.93 1.02
CA THR A 24 4.84 -4.42 2.28
C THR A 24 4.47 -3.23 3.14
N ILE A 25 3.21 -3.18 3.58
CA ILE A 25 2.72 -2.15 4.50
C ILE A 25 2.69 -2.76 5.90
N SER A 26 3.28 -2.05 6.86
CA SER A 26 3.22 -2.41 8.28
C SER A 26 2.84 -1.22 9.16
N ASP A 27 2.39 -1.51 10.37
CA ASP A 27 2.35 -0.53 11.45
C ASP A 27 3.75 -0.38 12.11
N PRO A 28 3.90 0.54 13.09
CA PRO A 28 5.15 0.73 13.82
C PRO A 28 5.54 -0.45 14.72
N ASP A 29 4.58 -1.29 15.11
CA ASP A 29 4.80 -2.50 15.91
C ASP A 29 5.30 -3.68 15.05
N GLY A 30 5.32 -3.51 13.72
CA GLY A 30 5.79 -4.49 12.75
C GLY A 30 4.70 -5.43 12.24
N GLU A 31 3.42 -5.20 12.57
CA GLU A 31 2.32 -6.00 12.04
C GLU A 31 2.17 -5.73 10.54
N ILE A 32 2.19 -6.80 9.72
CA ILE A 32 2.01 -6.67 8.27
C ILE A 32 0.52 -6.53 7.96
N LEU A 33 0.15 -5.34 7.48
CA LEU A 33 -1.23 -4.99 7.16
C LEU A 33 -1.60 -5.34 5.73
N GLY A 34 -0.63 -5.40 4.82
CA GLY A 34 -0.87 -5.76 3.44
C GLY A 34 0.40 -5.92 2.62
N ARG A 35 0.28 -6.66 1.52
CA ARG A 35 1.32 -6.77 0.50
C ARG A 35 0.73 -6.41 -0.85
N LEU A 36 1.44 -5.60 -1.61
CA LEU A 36 1.05 -5.12 -2.93
C LEU A 36 2.15 -5.41 -3.93
N GLU A 37 1.77 -5.57 -5.19
CA GLU A 37 2.69 -5.71 -6.30
C GLU A 37 2.59 -4.47 -7.17
N GLY A 38 3.74 -3.89 -7.50
CA GLY A 38 3.88 -2.77 -8.40
C GLY A 38 4.19 -3.20 -9.83
N GLN A 39 3.90 -2.32 -10.77
CA GLN A 39 4.36 -2.44 -12.15
C GLN A 39 5.88 -2.40 -12.24
N THR A 40 6.43 -3.17 -13.19
CA THR A 40 7.88 -3.31 -13.40
C THR A 40 8.40 -2.46 -14.56
N GLY A 41 7.54 -1.79 -15.33
CA GLY A 41 7.96 -0.99 -16.48
C GLY A 41 8.71 0.30 -16.07
N ALA A 42 9.65 0.72 -16.90
CA ALA A 42 10.35 1.99 -16.77
C ALA A 42 9.36 3.17 -16.76
N GLY A 43 9.72 4.23 -16.04
CA GLY A 43 8.92 5.44 -15.89
C GLY A 43 8.27 5.59 -14.52
N ILE A 44 7.24 6.46 -14.46
CA ILE A 44 6.50 6.76 -13.24
C ILE A 44 5.37 5.74 -13.08
N ASN A 45 5.37 5.06 -11.94
CA ASN A 45 4.40 4.04 -11.58
C ASN A 45 3.67 4.41 -10.30
N ARG A 46 2.45 3.88 -10.14
CA ARG A 46 1.58 4.14 -8.98
C ARG A 46 0.96 2.85 -8.46
N VAL A 47 0.95 2.70 -7.14
CA VAL A 47 0.26 1.61 -6.45
C VAL A 47 -0.71 2.21 -5.44
N PHE A 48 -1.91 1.63 -5.38
CA PHE A 48 -2.99 2.08 -4.51
C PHE A 48 -3.21 1.07 -3.40
N TRP A 49 -3.16 1.53 -2.15
CA TRP A 49 -3.57 0.74 -1.00
C TRP A 49 -4.87 1.26 -0.43
N ASN A 50 -5.88 0.40 -0.34
CA ASN A 50 -7.22 0.75 0.15
C ASN A 50 -7.31 0.94 1.69
N MET A 51 -6.17 1.02 2.39
CA MET A 51 -6.09 1.18 3.85
C MET A 51 -6.80 0.06 4.63
N ARG A 52 -6.87 -1.15 4.07
CA ARG A 52 -7.48 -2.31 4.72
C ARG A 52 -6.46 -3.37 5.04
N ARG A 53 -6.65 -4.03 6.18
CA ARG A 53 -5.87 -5.22 6.54
C ARG A 53 -6.19 -6.35 5.57
N GLN A 54 -5.18 -6.97 4.99
CA GLN A 54 -5.31 -8.18 4.17
C GLN A 54 -5.56 -9.37 5.10
N ARG A 55 -6.57 -10.21 4.80
CA ARG A 55 -6.80 -11.41 5.60
C ARG A 55 -5.81 -12.51 5.18
N SER A 56 -5.38 -13.31 6.15
CA SER A 56 -4.49 -14.45 5.93
C SER A 56 -5.08 -15.40 4.89
N GLY A 57 -4.33 -15.68 3.81
CA GLY A 57 -4.75 -16.57 2.71
C GLY A 57 -5.32 -15.87 1.48
N GLU A 58 -5.39 -14.54 1.44
CA GLU A 58 -5.90 -13.79 0.28
C GLU A 58 -4.75 -13.27 -0.61
N GLN A 59 -4.87 -13.43 -1.93
CA GLN A 59 -3.99 -12.77 -2.91
C GLN A 59 -4.38 -11.29 -3.06
N ALA A 60 -3.38 -10.41 -3.26
CA ALA A 60 -3.49 -8.95 -3.29
C ALA A 60 -4.51 -8.37 -4.31
N GLN A 61 -4.98 -9.19 -5.27
CA GLN A 61 -5.89 -8.77 -6.34
C GLN A 61 -7.39 -8.90 -5.99
N SER A 62 -7.77 -9.53 -4.87
CA SER A 62 -9.19 -9.70 -4.52
C SER A 62 -9.79 -8.46 -3.86
N ARG A 63 -10.33 -7.54 -4.68
CA ARG A 63 -11.06 -6.33 -4.22
C ARG A 63 -12.32 -6.64 -3.39
N ARG A 64 -12.79 -7.89 -3.37
CA ARG A 64 -14.10 -8.28 -2.82
C ARG A 64 -14.05 -8.81 -1.38
N ARG A 65 -12.86 -9.00 -0.79
CA ARG A 65 -12.72 -9.59 0.56
C ARG A 65 -11.68 -8.93 1.48
N SER A 66 -11.27 -7.70 1.18
CA SER A 66 -10.35 -6.95 2.06
C SER A 66 -10.91 -6.79 3.48
N GLY A 67 -10.06 -6.94 4.50
CA GLY A 67 -10.41 -6.85 5.91
C GLY A 67 -10.82 -5.44 6.37
N PRO A 68 -10.90 -5.22 7.70
CA PRO A 68 -11.29 -3.92 8.24
C PRO A 68 -10.33 -2.82 7.82
N LEU A 69 -10.84 -1.59 7.77
CA LEU A 69 -9.99 -0.40 7.63
C LEU A 69 -9.02 -0.33 8.80
N VAL A 70 -7.79 0.11 8.53
CA VAL A 70 -6.80 0.42 9.57
C VAL A 70 -7.17 1.73 10.26
N ASN A 71 -6.67 1.94 11.48
CA ASN A 71 -6.93 3.17 12.21
C ASN A 71 -6.10 4.35 11.65
N PRO A 72 -6.51 5.60 11.82
CA PRO A 72 -5.61 6.73 11.63
C PRO A 72 -4.36 6.56 12.50
N GLY A 73 -3.19 6.91 11.97
CA GLY A 73 -1.90 6.64 12.62
C GLY A 73 -0.72 6.67 11.67
N ASP A 74 0.45 6.40 12.21
CA ASP A 74 1.70 6.29 11.45
C ASP A 74 1.90 4.85 10.96
N TYR A 75 2.42 4.72 9.75
CA TYR A 75 2.63 3.44 9.07
C TYR A 75 3.93 3.47 8.27
N ILE A 76 4.40 2.30 7.88
CA ILE A 76 5.61 2.10 7.10
C ILE A 76 5.26 1.34 5.84
N VAL A 77 5.76 1.80 4.69
CA VAL A 77 5.78 1.02 3.46
C VAL A 77 7.23 0.67 3.14
N SER A 78 7.48 -0.60 2.85
CA SER A 78 8.77 -1.11 2.40
C SER A 78 8.61 -1.65 0.98
N MET A 79 9.33 -1.06 0.03
CA MET A 79 9.38 -1.47 -1.36
C MET A 79 10.67 -2.24 -1.64
N GLU A 80 10.56 -3.43 -2.22
CA GLU A 80 11.66 -4.25 -2.69
C GLU A 80 11.64 -4.33 -4.22
N VAL A 81 12.75 -4.00 -4.86
CA VAL A 81 12.93 -4.08 -6.31
C VAL A 81 14.41 -4.29 -6.65
N ASN A 82 14.71 -5.22 -7.55
CA ASN A 82 16.08 -5.54 -8.00
C ASN A 82 17.06 -5.77 -6.84
N GLY A 83 16.60 -6.45 -5.77
CA GLY A 83 17.39 -6.73 -4.57
C GLY A 83 17.67 -5.52 -3.67
N LYS A 84 17.08 -4.36 -3.96
CA LYS A 84 17.14 -3.16 -3.11
C LYS A 84 15.84 -3.01 -2.33
N THR A 85 15.96 -2.69 -1.05
CA THR A 85 14.82 -2.39 -0.18
C THR A 85 14.84 -0.91 0.18
N LEU A 86 13.71 -0.24 -0.03
CA LEU A 86 13.48 1.16 0.30
C LEU A 86 12.29 1.24 1.24
N SER A 87 12.41 1.96 2.36
CA SER A 87 11.33 2.12 3.31
C SER A 87 10.96 3.58 3.49
N GLN A 88 9.67 3.86 3.60
CA GLN A 88 9.14 5.20 3.81
C GLN A 88 8.04 5.19 4.86
N LYS A 89 8.05 6.20 5.74
CA LYS A 89 6.99 6.44 6.72
C LYS A 89 5.89 7.30 6.11
N PHE A 90 4.64 7.01 6.45
CA PHE A 90 3.49 7.83 6.06
C PHE A 90 2.45 7.85 7.19
N ARG A 91 1.58 8.85 7.19
CA ARG A 91 0.54 9.03 8.21
C ARG A 91 -0.84 9.07 7.57
N ILE A 92 -1.76 8.29 8.12
CA ILE A 92 -3.19 8.36 7.82
C ILE A 92 -3.81 9.31 8.84
N THR A 93 -4.27 10.48 8.39
CA THR A 93 -4.71 11.56 9.27
C THR A 93 -6.17 11.42 9.70
N GLU A 94 -7.10 11.07 8.81
CA GLU A 94 -8.53 11.04 9.14
C GLU A 94 -9.33 9.98 8.38
N ARG A 95 -10.39 9.44 9.02
CA ARG A 95 -11.50 8.75 8.35
C ARG A 95 -12.61 9.77 8.11
N LYS A 96 -12.75 10.29 6.88
CA LYS A 96 -13.91 11.12 6.53
C LYS A 96 -15.09 10.22 6.16
N GLY A 97 -16.08 10.15 7.04
CA GLY A 97 -17.35 9.47 6.81
C GLY A 97 -18.50 10.33 7.31
N TRP A 98 -19.64 10.27 6.63
CA TRP A 98 -20.88 10.87 7.12
C TRP A 98 -21.63 9.82 7.94
N PRO A 99 -21.97 10.05 9.21
CA PRO A 99 -22.97 9.23 9.87
C PRO A 99 -24.32 9.52 9.19
N ILE A 100 -24.79 8.58 8.39
CA ILE A 100 -26.19 8.52 7.96
C ILE A 100 -26.90 7.59 8.94
N TRP A 101 -27.77 8.18 9.74
CA TRP A 101 -28.73 7.49 10.60
C TRP A 101 -29.93 7.05 9.75
#